data_AF-A0ABC8KC18-F1
#
_entry.id   AF-A0ABC8KC18-F1
#
_cell.length_a   1.000
_cell.length_b   1.000
_cell.length_c   1.000
_cell.angle_alpha   90.00
_cell.angle_beta   90.00
_cell.angle_gamma   90.00
#
_symmetry.space_group_name_H-M   'P 1'
#
loop_
_entity.id
_entity.type
_entity.pdbx_description
1 polymer ?
#
loop_
_entity_poly.entity_id
_entity_poly.type
_entity_poly.pdbx_seq_one_letter_code
_entity_poly.pdbx_strand_id
1 'polypeptide(L)'
;MEAPSTKHQEFTLASVTDLSSSSSSSSSPVKATFSCVDEVTELRFQESESANGFSFDLSSTQLFKLGQLQFVCVTDSSGSVKEGSFSRGVVIKFSDEKGSKEFCDSFEEWRKDSVGKGSSLPNGEVSESKSKFDDKIEPASAKMYFHYYGQLLHQQNMLQDYVRTGTYHAAVMENRSDFAGRVVVDVGAGSGILSMFAALAGAKHVYAVEASEMADYARKLIAGNPLLAERITVIKGKIEDIELPEKADVLISEPMGTLLVNERMLETYVIARDRFLSPNGKMFPTVGRIHMAPFSDEFLFVEMANKALFWQQQNYYGVDLTPLYASAHQGYFSQPVVDAFDPRLLVAPPMFHVIDFTQMKEEQFYEIDVPLKFTASVCGRVHGLACWFDVLFDGRYQLIVIFICCHTNENNMT
;
A
#
# COMPACT_ATOMS: atom_id res chain seq x y z
N MET A 1 -24.89 25.44 -33.57
CA MET A 1 -25.15 24.00 -33.35
C MET A 1 -24.06 23.26 -34.10
N GLU A 2 -22.94 22.99 -33.43
CA GLU A 2 -21.91 22.10 -33.97
C GLU A 2 -22.38 20.65 -33.74
N ALA A 3 -22.30 19.82 -34.77
CA ALA A 3 -22.62 18.40 -34.67
C ALA A 3 -21.59 17.69 -33.77
N PRO A 4 -21.98 16.71 -32.93
CA PRO A 4 -21.04 15.97 -32.10
C PRO A 4 -20.05 15.20 -32.99
N SER A 5 -18.75 15.36 -32.73
CA SER A 5 -17.69 14.65 -33.45
C SER A 5 -17.68 13.17 -33.07
N THR A 6 -18.20 12.30 -33.93
CA THR A 6 -18.17 10.84 -33.75
C THR A 6 -16.76 10.30 -34.00
N LYS A 7 -16.02 9.95 -32.94
CA LYS A 7 -14.80 9.12 -33.06
C LYS A 7 -15.22 7.72 -33.53
N HIS A 8 -14.61 7.24 -34.61
CA HIS A 8 -14.80 5.87 -35.12
C HIS A 8 -13.46 5.31 -35.59
N GLN A 9 -13.18 4.04 -35.29
CA GLN A 9 -11.96 3.36 -35.71
C GLN A 9 -12.31 1.94 -36.19
N GLU A 10 -11.89 1.60 -37.42
CA GLU A 10 -12.25 0.34 -38.09
C GLU A 10 -11.04 -0.59 -38.24
N PHE A 11 -11.29 -1.89 -38.07
CA PHE A 11 -10.34 -2.98 -38.27
C PHE A 11 -10.97 -4.06 -39.16
N THR A 12 -10.18 -4.60 -40.08
CA THR A 12 -10.62 -5.73 -40.92
C THR A 12 -10.12 -7.04 -40.33
N LEU A 13 -11.03 -7.97 -40.13
CA LEU A 13 -10.79 -9.27 -39.50
C LEU A 13 -10.87 -10.39 -40.54
N ALA A 14 -10.12 -11.46 -40.31
CA ALA A 14 -10.18 -12.65 -41.14
C ALA A 14 -11.49 -13.42 -40.91
N SER A 15 -11.90 -13.55 -39.64
CA SER A 15 -13.19 -14.14 -39.27
C SER A 15 -13.56 -13.78 -37.83
N VAL A 16 -14.85 -13.85 -37.51
CA VAL A 16 -15.39 -13.81 -36.14
C VAL A 16 -16.31 -15.01 -35.95
N THR A 17 -16.25 -15.65 -34.79
CA THR A 17 -17.07 -16.84 -34.49
C THR A 17 -17.71 -16.70 -33.12
N ASP A 18 -19.03 -16.75 -33.05
CA ASP A 18 -19.78 -16.73 -31.79
C ASP A 18 -19.66 -18.08 -31.09
N LEU A 19 -19.26 -18.08 -29.82
CA LEU A 19 -19.09 -19.29 -29.01
C LEU A 19 -20.43 -19.92 -28.61
N SER A 20 -21.54 -19.17 -28.71
CA SER A 20 -22.88 -19.63 -28.33
C SER A 20 -23.67 -20.30 -29.45
N SER A 21 -23.30 -20.11 -30.72
CA SER A 21 -23.98 -20.72 -31.86
C SER A 21 -23.19 -21.91 -32.42
N SER A 22 -23.74 -23.12 -32.35
CA SER A 22 -23.15 -24.34 -32.92
C SER A 22 -23.21 -24.41 -34.46
N SER A 23 -23.32 -23.27 -35.16
CA SER A 23 -23.38 -23.19 -36.62
C SER A 23 -22.82 -21.86 -37.14
N SER A 24 -22.00 -21.97 -38.20
CA SER A 24 -21.38 -20.96 -39.08
C SER A 24 -20.24 -20.10 -38.52
N SER A 25 -19.00 -20.50 -38.83
CA SER A 25 -17.89 -19.55 -39.06
C SER A 25 -18.20 -18.75 -40.31
N SER A 26 -18.23 -17.41 -40.24
CA SER A 26 -18.32 -16.62 -41.47
C SER A 26 -16.98 -16.61 -42.19
N SER A 27 -17.02 -16.92 -43.49
CA SER A 27 -15.86 -16.97 -44.38
C SER A 27 -15.63 -15.63 -45.12
N SER A 28 -16.41 -14.61 -44.79
CA SER A 28 -16.36 -13.26 -45.36
C SER A 28 -15.59 -12.32 -44.41
N PRO A 29 -14.84 -11.33 -44.94
CA PRO A 29 -14.14 -10.37 -44.10
C PRO A 29 -15.13 -9.60 -43.22
N VAL A 30 -14.90 -9.65 -41.91
CA VAL A 30 -15.70 -8.99 -40.89
C VAL A 30 -15.02 -7.68 -40.51
N LYS A 31 -15.78 -6.60 -40.41
CA LYS A 31 -15.29 -5.33 -39.88
C LYS A 31 -15.57 -5.26 -38.38
N ALA A 32 -14.53 -4.98 -37.59
CA ALA A 32 -14.66 -4.53 -36.21
C ALA A 32 -14.59 -3.00 -36.18
N THR A 33 -15.55 -2.37 -35.51
CA THR A 33 -15.62 -0.91 -35.39
C THR A 33 -15.73 -0.53 -33.93
N PHE A 34 -14.80 0.31 -33.46
CA PHE A 34 -14.94 1.03 -32.20
C PHE A 34 -15.71 2.32 -32.47
N SER A 35 -16.77 2.57 -31.72
CA SER A 35 -17.55 3.80 -31.80
C SER A 35 -18.00 4.28 -30.42
N CYS A 36 -18.18 5.59 -30.28
CA CYS A 36 -18.84 6.19 -29.13
C CYS A 36 -20.19 6.75 -29.59
N VAL A 37 -21.28 6.21 -29.04
CA VAL A 37 -22.66 6.65 -29.30
C VAL A 37 -23.31 6.94 -27.96
N ASP A 38 -23.83 8.15 -27.77
CA ASP A 38 -24.51 8.58 -26.53
C ASP A 38 -23.70 8.31 -25.24
N GLU A 39 -22.39 8.60 -25.28
CA GLU A 39 -21.42 8.39 -24.18
C GLU A 39 -21.12 6.92 -23.81
N VAL A 40 -21.66 5.95 -24.56
CA VAL A 40 -21.30 4.53 -24.44
C VAL A 40 -20.31 4.17 -25.54
N THR A 41 -19.13 3.67 -25.15
CA THR A 41 -18.16 3.13 -26.10
C THR A 41 -18.50 1.67 -26.40
N GLU A 42 -18.76 1.36 -27.66
CA GLU A 42 -19.11 0.03 -28.12
C GLU A 42 -18.07 -0.51 -29.11
N LEU A 43 -17.92 -1.84 -29.12
CA LEU A 43 -17.19 -2.58 -30.12
C LEU A 43 -18.18 -3.40 -30.95
N ARG A 44 -18.35 -3.03 -32.23
CA ARG A 44 -19.30 -3.65 -33.15
C ARG A 44 -18.61 -4.51 -34.19
N PHE A 45 -19.15 -5.69 -34.45
CA PHE A 45 -18.72 -6.59 -35.52
C PHE A 45 -19.80 -6.65 -36.60
N GLN A 46 -19.42 -6.42 -37.87
CA GLN A 46 -20.34 -6.43 -39.00
C GLN A 46 -19.73 -7.16 -40.20
N GLU A 47 -20.52 -8.04 -40.82
CA GLU A 47 -20.15 -8.70 -42.07
C GLU A 47 -20.48 -7.83 -43.28
N SER A 48 -19.59 -7.83 -44.27
CA SER A 48 -19.64 -6.90 -45.42
C SER A 48 -20.91 -7.02 -46.30
N GLU A 49 -21.70 -8.08 -46.16
CA GLU A 49 -22.90 -8.35 -46.98
C GLU A 49 -24.19 -8.57 -46.17
N SER A 50 -24.17 -8.45 -44.83
CA SER A 50 -25.37 -8.65 -44.00
C SER A 50 -25.64 -7.47 -43.06
N ALA A 51 -26.92 -7.15 -42.87
CA ALA A 51 -27.36 -6.12 -41.91
C ALA A 51 -27.31 -6.60 -40.44
N ASN A 52 -26.88 -7.84 -40.20
CA ASN A 52 -26.81 -8.45 -38.88
C ASN A 52 -25.43 -8.22 -38.28
N GLY A 53 -25.25 -7.08 -37.62
CA GLY A 53 -24.12 -6.82 -36.73
C GLY A 53 -24.48 -7.12 -35.27
N PHE A 54 -23.48 -7.35 -34.44
CA PHE A 54 -23.63 -7.35 -32.99
C PHE A 54 -22.57 -6.45 -32.35
N SER A 55 -22.91 -5.86 -31.20
CA SER A 55 -22.03 -4.98 -30.44
C SER A 55 -21.82 -5.48 -29.02
N PHE A 56 -20.67 -5.10 -28.46
CA PHE A 56 -20.32 -5.27 -27.07
C PHE A 56 -20.08 -3.91 -26.43
N ASP A 57 -20.51 -3.76 -25.18
CA ASP A 57 -20.15 -2.62 -24.35
C ASP A 57 -18.73 -2.82 -23.81
N LEU A 58 -17.82 -1.92 -24.18
CA LEU A 58 -16.40 -2.04 -23.81
C LEU A 58 -16.16 -1.97 -22.30
N SER A 59 -17.07 -1.37 -21.52
CA SER A 59 -16.96 -1.27 -20.06
C SER A 59 -17.06 -2.65 -19.37
N SER A 60 -17.83 -3.57 -19.96
CA SER A 60 -18.10 -4.92 -19.44
C SER A 60 -17.44 -6.03 -20.28
N THR A 61 -16.60 -5.65 -21.24
CA THR A 61 -15.91 -6.58 -22.15
C THR A 61 -14.50 -6.89 -21.70
N GLN A 62 -14.10 -8.15 -21.78
CA GLN A 62 -12.72 -8.62 -21.59
C GLN A 62 -12.18 -9.27 -22.86
N LEU A 63 -10.90 -8.99 -23.17
CA LEU A 63 -10.20 -9.55 -24.33
C LEU A 63 -9.07 -10.47 -23.85
N PHE A 64 -9.08 -11.72 -24.30
CA PHE A 64 -8.10 -12.74 -23.97
C PHE A 64 -7.33 -13.17 -25.22
N LYS A 65 -6.01 -13.26 -25.12
CA LYS A 65 -5.16 -13.73 -26.23
C LYS A 65 -5.09 -15.26 -26.23
N LEU A 66 -5.51 -15.90 -27.32
CA LEU A 66 -5.34 -17.35 -27.53
C LEU A 66 -4.11 -17.70 -28.36
N GLY A 67 -3.64 -16.78 -29.21
CA GLY A 67 -2.47 -16.98 -30.07
C GLY A 67 -1.99 -15.67 -30.70
N GLN A 68 -1.05 -15.73 -31.64
CA GLN A 68 -0.52 -14.53 -32.32
C GLN A 68 -1.57 -13.78 -33.14
N LEU A 69 -2.56 -14.48 -33.69
CA LEU A 69 -3.61 -13.92 -34.56
C LEU A 69 -5.02 -14.17 -34.05
N GLN A 70 -5.18 -14.66 -32.81
CA GLN A 70 -6.46 -15.15 -32.32
C GLN A 70 -6.72 -14.68 -30.89
N PHE A 71 -7.92 -14.13 -30.69
CA PHE A 71 -8.38 -13.56 -29.42
C PHE A 71 -9.79 -14.06 -29.10
N VAL A 72 -10.15 -14.02 -27.83
CA VAL A 72 -11.52 -14.23 -27.36
C VAL A 72 -11.98 -12.97 -26.67
N CYS A 73 -13.11 -12.44 -27.11
CA CYS A 73 -13.79 -11.32 -26.52
C CYS A 73 -15.01 -11.86 -25.75
N VAL A 74 -15.16 -11.49 -24.48
CA VAL A 74 -16.22 -12.00 -23.61
C VAL A 74 -16.88 -10.85 -22.86
N THR A 75 -18.21 -10.89 -22.71
CA THR A 75 -18.97 -9.88 -21.94
C THR A 75 -19.70 -10.48 -20.76
N ASP A 76 -19.73 -9.71 -19.68
CA ASP A 76 -20.48 -10.03 -18.46
C ASP A 76 -21.92 -9.49 -18.56
N SER A 77 -22.91 -10.25 -18.09
CA SER A 77 -24.29 -9.74 -18.02
C SER A 77 -24.44 -8.80 -16.84
N SER A 78 -24.73 -7.54 -17.10
CA SER A 78 -25.14 -6.56 -16.08
C SER A 78 -26.47 -6.97 -15.43
N GLY A 79 -26.39 -7.74 -14.35
CA GLY A 79 -27.54 -8.08 -13.50
C GLY A 79 -27.45 -9.45 -12.87
N SER A 80 -27.06 -9.48 -11.59
CA SER A 80 -26.91 -10.62 -10.67
C SER A 80 -25.52 -11.26 -10.61
N VAL A 81 -24.81 -10.94 -9.52
CA VAL A 81 -23.53 -11.54 -9.13
C VAL A 81 -23.76 -13.00 -8.77
N LYS A 82 -23.70 -13.88 -9.77
CA LYS A 82 -23.30 -15.27 -9.61
C LYS A 82 -21.97 -15.43 -10.33
N GLU A 83 -20.95 -15.81 -9.58
CA GLU A 83 -19.60 -16.04 -10.10
C GLU A 83 -19.63 -16.99 -11.31
N GLY A 84 -19.09 -16.53 -12.44
CA GLY A 84 -18.66 -17.39 -13.56
C GLY A 84 -19.60 -17.57 -14.76
N SER A 85 -20.71 -16.82 -14.90
CA SER A 85 -21.54 -16.89 -16.12
C SER A 85 -21.28 -15.73 -17.07
N PHE A 86 -20.52 -15.98 -18.14
CA PHE A 86 -20.39 -15.03 -19.26
C PHE A 86 -21.64 -15.08 -20.14
N SER A 87 -22.16 -13.91 -20.52
CA SER A 87 -23.42 -13.81 -21.27
C SER A 87 -23.23 -14.08 -22.77
N ARG A 88 -22.06 -13.70 -23.31
CA ARG A 88 -21.69 -13.94 -24.71
C ARG A 88 -20.18 -13.86 -24.90
N GLY A 89 -19.63 -14.71 -25.76
CA GLY A 89 -18.22 -14.69 -26.13
C GLY A 89 -18.02 -14.95 -27.62
N VAL A 90 -17.04 -14.26 -28.22
CA VAL A 90 -16.68 -14.43 -29.64
C VAL A 90 -15.18 -14.64 -29.78
N VAL A 91 -14.82 -15.50 -30.72
CA VAL A 91 -13.43 -15.68 -31.16
C VAL A 91 -13.17 -14.76 -32.34
N ILE A 92 -12.12 -13.95 -32.25
CA ILE A 92 -11.68 -13.02 -33.29
C ILE A 92 -10.39 -13.54 -33.90
N LYS A 93 -10.31 -13.57 -35.23
CA LYS A 93 -9.11 -13.95 -35.96
C LYS A 93 -8.66 -12.85 -36.92
N PHE A 94 -7.37 -12.55 -36.91
CA PHE A 94 -6.73 -11.55 -37.77
C PHE A 94 -6.00 -12.20 -38.95
N SER A 95 -5.89 -11.46 -40.06
CA SER A 95 -5.16 -11.89 -41.26
C SER A 95 -3.64 -11.70 -41.12
N ASP A 96 -3.22 -10.76 -40.27
CA ASP A 96 -1.82 -10.38 -40.08
C ASP A 96 -1.54 -9.91 -38.65
N GLU A 97 -0.27 -10.00 -38.24
CA GLU A 97 0.15 -9.68 -36.86
C GLU A 97 0.11 -8.18 -36.57
N LYS A 98 0.26 -7.33 -37.59
CA LYS A 98 0.23 -5.88 -37.43
C LYS A 98 -1.18 -5.42 -37.05
N GLY A 99 -2.20 -5.85 -37.79
CA GLY A 99 -3.60 -5.57 -37.50
C GLY A 99 -4.05 -6.15 -36.15
N SER A 100 -3.55 -7.33 -35.77
CA SER A 100 -3.80 -7.90 -34.45
C SER A 100 -3.25 -7.03 -33.32
N LYS A 101 -2.03 -6.48 -33.47
CA LYS A 101 -1.40 -5.65 -32.45
C LYS A 101 -2.10 -4.30 -32.33
N GLU A 102 -2.34 -3.64 -33.47
CA GLU A 102 -3.04 -2.34 -33.52
C GLU A 102 -4.45 -2.43 -32.92
N PHE A 103 -5.15 -3.56 -33.13
CA PHE A 103 -6.45 -3.81 -32.51
C PHE A 103 -6.37 -3.95 -30.99
N CYS A 104 -5.36 -4.65 -30.46
CA CYS A 104 -5.19 -4.79 -29.00
C CYS A 104 -4.87 -3.45 -28.35
N ASP A 105 -3.95 -2.69 -28.95
CA ASP A 105 -3.55 -1.37 -28.46
C ASP A 105 -4.78 -0.43 -28.44
N SER A 106 -5.58 -0.45 -29.51
CA SER A 106 -6.82 0.33 -29.59
C SER A 106 -7.89 -0.16 -28.61
N PHE A 107 -8.04 -1.46 -28.42
CA PHE A 107 -8.99 -2.01 -27.45
C PHE A 107 -8.68 -1.53 -26.02
N GLU A 108 -7.40 -1.50 -25.63
CA GLU A 108 -6.99 -0.99 -24.32
C GLU A 108 -7.21 0.52 -24.18
N GLU A 109 -6.95 1.30 -25.23
CA GLU A 109 -7.17 2.75 -25.25
C GLU A 109 -8.66 3.09 -25.13
N TRP A 110 -9.51 2.46 -25.94
CA TRP A 110 -10.96 2.66 -25.90
C TRP A 110 -11.59 2.15 -24.61
N ARG A 111 -11.02 1.11 -23.97
CA ARG A 111 -11.45 0.64 -22.65
C ARG A 111 -11.11 1.63 -21.54
N LYS A 112 -9.93 2.26 -21.59
CA LYS A 112 -9.55 3.33 -20.65
C LYS A 112 -10.50 4.52 -20.76
N ASP A 113 -10.86 4.90 -21.99
CA ASP A 113 -11.83 5.96 -22.26
C ASP A 113 -13.25 5.63 -21.75
N SER A 114 -13.67 4.35 -21.74
CA SER A 114 -14.97 3.94 -21.16
C SER A 114 -14.97 3.92 -19.63
N VAL A 115 -13.91 3.39 -19.02
CA VAL A 115 -13.82 3.28 -17.55
C VAL A 115 -13.63 4.65 -16.90
N GLY A 116 -13.02 5.61 -17.60
CA GLY A 116 -12.88 7.00 -17.15
C GLY A 116 -14.19 7.80 -17.06
N LYS A 117 -15.34 7.25 -17.49
CA LYS A 117 -16.65 7.93 -17.46
C LYS A 117 -17.80 7.10 -16.86
N GLY A 118 -17.50 5.96 -16.23
CA GLY A 118 -18.47 5.18 -15.46
C GLY A 118 -18.76 5.81 -14.09
N SER A 119 -20.04 5.87 -13.70
CA SER A 119 -20.61 6.54 -12.51
C SER A 119 -19.62 6.83 -11.39
N SER A 120 -19.18 8.09 -11.34
CA SER A 120 -18.54 8.68 -10.18
C SER A 120 -19.50 8.61 -8.99
N LEU A 121 -19.23 7.69 -8.07
CA LEU A 121 -19.67 7.88 -6.70
C LEU A 121 -18.92 9.13 -6.22
N PRO A 122 -19.60 10.14 -5.65
CA PRO A 122 -18.96 11.40 -5.33
C PRO A 122 -18.08 11.15 -4.12
N ASN A 123 -16.76 11.01 -4.32
CA ASN A 123 -15.74 11.37 -3.34
C ASN A 123 -14.33 11.23 -3.92
N GLY A 124 -13.55 12.30 -3.77
CA GLY A 124 -12.13 12.35 -4.07
C GLY A 124 -11.86 13.05 -5.39
N GLU A 125 -11.61 14.36 -5.33
CA GLU A 125 -10.82 14.99 -6.38
C GLU A 125 -9.55 14.17 -6.54
N VAL A 126 -9.35 13.61 -7.74
CA VAL A 126 -8.06 13.05 -8.12
C VAL A 126 -7.09 14.21 -8.01
N SER A 127 -6.25 14.20 -6.98
CA SER A 127 -5.08 15.07 -6.99
C SER A 127 -4.23 14.58 -8.15
N GLU A 128 -4.20 15.34 -9.25
CA GLU A 128 -3.26 15.15 -10.36
C GLU A 128 -1.78 15.28 -9.90
N SER A 129 -1.52 15.54 -8.62
CA SER A 129 -0.20 15.45 -8.05
C SER A 129 0.25 13.99 -8.04
N LYS A 130 1.12 13.61 -8.98
CA LYS A 130 2.11 12.56 -8.70
C LYS A 130 2.67 12.82 -7.30
N SER A 131 2.49 11.89 -6.37
CA SER A 131 3.08 12.04 -5.04
C SER A 131 4.59 12.19 -5.25
N LYS A 132 5.18 13.21 -4.60
CA LYS A 132 6.65 13.39 -4.62
C LYS A 132 7.39 12.19 -4.01
N PHE A 133 6.66 11.24 -3.43
CA PHE A 133 7.15 9.93 -3.00
C PHE A 133 7.78 9.14 -4.16
N ASP A 134 7.13 9.07 -5.32
CA ASP A 134 7.65 8.34 -6.49
C ASP A 134 8.91 9.00 -7.07
N ASP A 135 9.07 10.32 -6.86
CA ASP A 135 10.27 11.06 -7.27
C ASP A 135 11.45 10.89 -6.29
N LYS A 136 11.19 10.51 -5.03
CA LYS A 136 12.20 10.46 -3.95
C LYS A 136 12.66 9.05 -3.59
N ILE A 137 11.89 8.01 -3.90
CA ILE A 137 12.28 6.63 -3.63
C ILE A 137 12.74 5.97 -4.92
N GLU A 138 13.97 5.47 -4.94
CA GLU A 138 14.45 4.70 -6.07
C GLU A 138 13.52 3.48 -6.28
N PRO A 139 13.02 3.23 -7.50
CA PRO A 139 12.09 2.12 -7.76
C PRO A 139 12.63 0.76 -7.29
N ALA A 140 13.95 0.58 -7.28
CA ALA A 140 14.63 -0.59 -6.74
C ALA A 140 14.43 -0.73 -5.21
N SER A 141 14.51 0.38 -4.46
CA SER A 141 14.27 0.42 -3.01
C SER A 141 12.82 0.08 -2.67
N ALA A 142 11.84 0.65 -3.39
CA ALA A 142 10.43 0.32 -3.20
C ALA A 142 10.15 -1.17 -3.47
N LYS A 143 10.74 -1.73 -4.54
CA LYS A 143 10.62 -3.16 -4.84
C LYS A 143 11.25 -4.04 -3.75
N MET A 144 12.41 -3.66 -3.22
CA MET A 144 13.07 -4.38 -2.14
C MET A 144 12.26 -4.32 -0.83
N TYR A 145 11.67 -3.17 -0.53
CA TYR A 145 10.76 -2.97 0.61
C TYR A 145 9.55 -3.90 0.53
N PHE A 146 8.80 -3.89 -0.57
CA PHE A 146 7.64 -4.79 -0.71
C PHE A 146 8.04 -6.26 -0.80
N HIS A 147 9.22 -6.57 -1.35
CA HIS A 147 9.74 -7.94 -1.33
C HIS A 147 10.03 -8.41 0.10
N TYR A 148 10.64 -7.57 0.92
CA TYR A 148 10.93 -7.86 2.32
C TYR A 148 9.63 -8.16 3.11
N TYR A 149 8.64 -7.28 3.01
CA TYR A 149 7.35 -7.42 3.70
C TYR A 149 6.43 -8.50 3.13
N GLY A 150 6.68 -8.93 1.89
CA GLY A 150 6.02 -10.07 1.25
C GLY A 150 6.47 -11.45 1.78
N GLN A 151 7.43 -11.51 2.71
CA GLN A 151 7.92 -12.76 3.30
C GLN A 151 7.25 -13.06 4.64
N LEU A 152 6.77 -14.30 4.82
CA LEU A 152 6.13 -14.74 6.05
C LEU A 152 7.03 -14.63 7.29
N LEU A 153 8.34 -14.81 7.13
CA LEU A 153 9.30 -14.71 8.23
C LEU A 153 9.25 -13.32 8.90
N HIS A 154 9.20 -12.25 8.10
CA HIS A 154 9.12 -10.88 8.64
C HIS A 154 7.77 -10.60 9.28
N GLN A 155 6.68 -11.08 8.70
CA GLN A 155 5.35 -11.01 9.32
C GLN A 155 5.31 -11.76 10.65
N GLN A 156 5.92 -12.94 10.72
CA GLN A 156 6.01 -13.71 11.95
C GLN A 156 6.79 -12.95 13.04
N ASN A 157 7.93 -12.35 12.71
CA ASN A 157 8.69 -11.55 13.67
C ASN A 157 7.83 -10.42 14.27
N MET A 158 7.04 -9.72 13.44
CA MET A 158 6.12 -8.67 13.89
C MET A 158 4.97 -9.22 14.76
N LEU A 159 4.40 -10.38 14.39
CA LEU A 159 3.32 -11.02 15.15
C LEU A 159 3.79 -11.62 16.49
N GLN A 160 5.04 -12.07 16.57
CA GLN A 160 5.65 -12.58 17.80
C GLN A 160 6.02 -11.48 18.79
N ASP A 161 6.05 -10.23 18.37
CA ASP A 161 6.02 -9.10 19.30
C ASP A 161 4.62 -8.99 19.92
N TYR A 162 4.47 -9.67 21.06
CA TYR A 162 3.23 -9.72 21.83
C TYR A 162 2.86 -8.36 22.44
N VAL A 163 3.84 -7.49 22.72
CA VAL A 163 3.58 -6.14 23.24
C VAL A 163 2.93 -5.32 22.12
N ARG A 164 3.55 -5.30 20.94
CA ARG A 164 3.00 -4.65 19.75
C ARG A 164 1.62 -5.19 19.40
N THR A 165 1.52 -6.48 19.09
CA THR A 165 0.28 -7.09 18.60
C THR A 165 -0.82 -7.07 19.66
N GLY A 166 -0.47 -7.33 20.92
CA GLY A 166 -1.39 -7.31 22.05
C GLY A 166 -1.95 -5.92 22.33
N THR A 167 -1.13 -4.86 22.20
CA THR A 167 -1.62 -3.49 22.43
C THR A 167 -2.54 -3.01 21.32
N TYR A 168 -2.28 -3.36 20.05
CA TYR A 168 -3.23 -3.14 18.96
C TYR A 168 -4.56 -3.88 19.19
N HIS A 169 -4.48 -5.15 19.61
CA HIS A 169 -5.68 -5.90 19.96
C HIS A 169 -6.46 -5.22 21.09
N ALA A 170 -5.79 -4.79 22.16
CA ALA A 170 -6.42 -4.05 23.26
C ALA A 170 -7.04 -2.72 22.76
N ALA A 171 -6.33 -1.96 21.93
CA ALA A 171 -6.80 -0.67 21.40
C ALA A 171 -8.12 -0.82 20.64
N VAL A 172 -8.24 -1.90 19.85
CA VAL A 172 -9.45 -2.23 19.10
C VAL A 172 -10.56 -2.76 20.02
N MET A 173 -10.24 -3.70 20.92
CA MET A 173 -11.24 -4.36 21.77
C MET A 173 -11.79 -3.48 22.89
N GLU A 174 -10.94 -2.69 23.54
CA GLU A 174 -11.36 -1.76 24.60
C GLU A 174 -12.17 -0.59 24.03
N ASN A 175 -11.94 -0.24 22.76
CA ASN A 175 -12.72 0.76 22.03
C ASN A 175 -13.66 0.14 21.00
N ARG A 176 -14.23 -1.04 21.30
CA ARG A 176 -15.11 -1.80 20.40
C ARG A 176 -16.24 -0.96 19.78
N SER A 177 -16.78 0.01 20.53
CA SER A 177 -17.83 0.92 20.05
C SER A 177 -17.42 1.79 18.86
N ASP A 178 -16.12 2.05 18.69
CA ASP A 178 -15.57 2.81 17.56
C ASP A 178 -15.51 1.95 16.30
N PHE A 179 -15.55 0.62 16.43
CA PHE A 179 -15.48 -0.33 15.32
C PHE A 179 -16.85 -0.97 15.03
N ALA A 180 -17.69 -1.21 16.03
CA ALA A 180 -18.94 -1.94 15.88
C ALA A 180 -19.89 -1.26 14.88
N GLY A 181 -20.28 -2.00 13.83
CA GLY A 181 -21.15 -1.50 12.76
C GLY A 181 -20.50 -0.46 11.83
N ARG A 182 -19.18 -0.26 11.92
CA ARG A 182 -18.43 0.73 11.15
C ARG A 182 -17.68 0.12 9.97
N VAL A 183 -17.38 0.96 8.98
CA VAL A 183 -16.48 0.62 7.87
C VAL A 183 -15.05 0.96 8.27
N VAL A 184 -14.16 -0.01 8.13
CA VAL A 184 -12.75 0.10 8.53
C VAL A 184 -11.85 -0.07 7.31
N VAL A 185 -10.77 0.71 7.24
CA VAL A 185 -9.69 0.51 6.27
C VAL A 185 -8.41 0.20 7.03
N ASP A 186 -7.79 -0.92 6.70
CA ASP A 186 -6.51 -1.37 7.23
C ASP A 186 -5.41 -1.09 6.19
N VAL A 187 -4.55 -0.13 6.52
CA VAL A 187 -3.52 0.40 5.60
C VAL A 187 -2.21 -0.36 5.80
N GLY A 188 -1.77 -1.06 4.75
CA GLY A 188 -0.61 -1.95 4.86
C GLY A 188 -0.94 -3.17 5.71
N ALA A 189 -2.02 -3.87 5.35
CA ALA A 189 -2.63 -4.90 6.19
C ALA A 189 -1.67 -6.07 6.50
N GLY A 190 -0.61 -6.28 5.72
CA GLY A 190 0.34 -7.36 5.89
C GLY A 190 -0.39 -8.70 5.91
N SER A 191 -0.24 -9.46 6.99
CA SER A 191 -0.97 -10.71 7.21
C SER A 191 -2.49 -10.57 7.37
N GLY A 192 -3.02 -9.37 7.58
CA GLY A 192 -4.43 -9.08 7.84
C GLY A 192 -4.85 -9.19 9.31
N ILE A 193 -3.90 -9.22 10.24
CA ILE A 193 -4.18 -9.41 11.66
C ILE A 193 -5.03 -8.27 12.26
N LEU A 194 -4.72 -7.01 11.91
CA LEU A 194 -5.46 -5.83 12.39
C LEU A 194 -6.88 -5.81 11.81
N SER A 195 -7.02 -6.18 10.54
CA SER A 195 -8.32 -6.40 9.90
C SER A 195 -9.17 -7.43 10.64
N MET A 196 -8.59 -8.54 11.08
CA MET A 196 -9.30 -9.55 11.87
C MET A 196 -9.69 -9.02 13.26
N PHE A 197 -8.84 -8.21 13.91
CA PHE A 197 -9.21 -7.54 15.17
C PHE A 197 -10.40 -6.60 14.99
N ALA A 198 -10.42 -5.80 13.92
CA ALA A 198 -11.55 -4.93 13.59
C ALA A 198 -12.84 -5.74 13.34
N ALA A 199 -12.75 -6.86 12.59
CA ALA A 199 -13.88 -7.74 12.34
C ALA A 199 -14.41 -8.40 13.64
N LEU A 200 -13.52 -8.84 14.54
CA LEU A 200 -13.86 -9.36 15.87
C LEU A 200 -14.55 -8.31 16.75
N ALA A 201 -14.10 -7.05 16.67
CA ALA A 201 -14.75 -5.91 17.33
C ALA A 201 -16.15 -5.61 16.76
N GLY A 202 -16.53 -6.21 15.63
CA GLY A 202 -17.85 -6.11 15.07
C GLY A 202 -17.97 -5.07 13.97
N ALA A 203 -16.87 -4.72 13.29
CA ALA A 203 -16.90 -3.92 12.07
C ALA A 203 -17.95 -4.44 11.08
N LYS A 204 -18.67 -3.52 10.44
CA LYS A 204 -19.62 -3.84 9.35
C LYS A 204 -18.86 -4.44 8.17
N HIS A 205 -17.75 -3.81 7.80
CA HIS A 205 -16.86 -4.26 6.74
C HIS A 205 -15.45 -3.70 6.96
N VAL A 206 -14.43 -4.44 6.50
CA VAL A 206 -13.03 -4.07 6.57
C VAL A 206 -12.40 -4.20 5.18
N TYR A 207 -11.83 -3.11 4.67
CA TYR A 207 -10.99 -3.13 3.47
C TYR A 207 -9.53 -3.26 3.90
N ALA A 208 -8.95 -4.44 3.68
CA ALA A 208 -7.56 -4.74 4.00
C ALA A 208 -6.68 -4.45 2.77
N VAL A 209 -5.94 -3.34 2.78
CA VAL A 209 -5.13 -2.91 1.64
C VAL A 209 -3.67 -3.29 1.86
N GLU A 210 -3.12 -4.09 0.96
CA GLU A 210 -1.75 -4.58 1.03
C GLU A 210 -1.09 -4.54 -0.35
N ALA A 211 0.06 -3.88 -0.46
CA ALA A 211 0.74 -3.68 -1.74
C ALA A 211 1.62 -4.87 -2.16
N SER A 212 2.16 -5.63 -1.20
CA SER A 212 3.05 -6.75 -1.45
C SER A 212 2.32 -8.06 -1.79
N GLU A 213 3.10 -9.10 -2.08
CA GLU A 213 2.60 -10.47 -2.24
C GLU A 213 1.99 -11.04 -0.94
N MET A 214 2.15 -10.35 0.20
CA MET A 214 1.51 -10.74 1.46
C MET A 214 -0.03 -10.72 1.37
N ALA A 215 -0.62 -9.94 0.46
CA ALA A 215 -2.06 -9.92 0.21
C ALA A 215 -2.63 -11.33 -0.07
N ASP A 216 -1.89 -12.20 -0.77
CA ASP A 216 -2.34 -13.55 -1.06
C ASP A 216 -2.31 -14.47 0.17
N TYR A 217 -1.36 -14.24 1.08
CA TYR A 217 -1.33 -14.92 2.38
C TYR A 217 -2.40 -14.40 3.32
N ALA A 218 -2.67 -13.09 3.32
CA ALA A 218 -3.77 -12.49 4.07
C ALA A 218 -5.11 -13.10 3.66
N ARG A 219 -5.37 -13.23 2.35
CA ARG A 219 -6.57 -13.92 1.83
C ARG A 219 -6.68 -15.34 2.37
N LYS A 220 -5.58 -16.11 2.35
CA LYS A 220 -5.56 -17.49 2.87
C LYS A 220 -5.86 -17.53 4.38
N LEU A 221 -5.24 -16.64 5.17
CA LEU A 221 -5.44 -16.58 6.61
C LEU A 221 -6.89 -16.19 6.96
N ILE A 222 -7.42 -15.18 6.28
CA ILE A 222 -8.80 -14.71 6.45
C ILE A 222 -9.80 -15.80 6.05
N ALA A 223 -9.60 -16.47 4.91
CA ALA A 223 -10.43 -17.60 4.49
C ALA A 223 -10.41 -18.78 5.47
N GLY A 224 -9.29 -18.99 6.17
CA GLY A 224 -9.17 -19.94 7.27
C GLY A 224 -9.99 -19.58 8.51
N ASN A 225 -10.56 -18.37 8.57
CA ASN A 225 -11.42 -17.87 9.66
C ASN A 225 -12.79 -17.41 9.11
N PRO A 226 -13.67 -18.36 8.69
CA PRO A 226 -14.86 -18.04 7.89
C PRO A 226 -15.82 -17.02 8.53
N LEU A 227 -15.96 -17.04 9.86
CA LEU A 227 -16.82 -16.11 10.60
C LEU A 227 -16.38 -14.64 10.47
N LEU A 228 -15.10 -14.40 10.22
CA LEU A 228 -14.52 -13.07 10.02
C LEU A 228 -14.43 -12.74 8.53
N ALA A 229 -14.20 -13.75 7.68
CA ALA A 229 -13.98 -13.60 6.24
C ALA A 229 -15.11 -12.85 5.52
N GLU A 230 -16.37 -13.08 5.89
CA GLU A 230 -17.53 -12.41 5.28
C GLU A 230 -17.49 -10.88 5.42
N ARG A 231 -16.70 -10.36 6.34
CA ARG A 231 -16.60 -8.92 6.65
C ARG A 231 -15.30 -8.29 6.14
N ILE A 232 -14.39 -9.04 5.54
CA ILE A 232 -13.06 -8.55 5.17
C ILE A 232 -12.81 -8.74 3.68
N THR A 233 -12.53 -7.65 2.96
CA THR A 233 -12.10 -7.68 1.56
C THR A 233 -10.62 -7.31 1.47
N VAL A 234 -9.80 -8.20 0.90
CA VAL A 234 -8.37 -7.95 0.69
C VAL A 234 -8.12 -7.34 -0.70
N ILE A 235 -7.64 -6.10 -0.72
CA ILE A 235 -7.31 -5.34 -1.92
C ILE A 235 -5.79 -5.34 -2.08
N LYS A 236 -5.30 -5.92 -3.17
CA LYS A 236 -3.86 -5.91 -3.50
C LYS A 236 -3.54 -4.65 -4.29
N GLY A 237 -2.75 -3.75 -3.72
CA GLY A 237 -2.37 -2.50 -4.36
C GLY A 237 -1.81 -1.48 -3.37
N LYS A 238 -1.22 -0.41 -3.91
CA LYS A 238 -0.79 0.74 -3.12
C LYS A 238 -2.00 1.61 -2.76
N ILE A 239 -1.98 2.21 -1.58
CA ILE A 239 -3.04 3.14 -1.13
C ILE A 239 -3.21 4.30 -2.10
N GLU A 240 -2.12 4.74 -2.73
CA GLU A 240 -2.02 5.82 -3.69
C GLU A 240 -2.69 5.46 -5.04
N ASP A 241 -2.82 4.18 -5.37
CA ASP A 241 -3.29 3.72 -6.68
C ASP A 241 -4.70 3.08 -6.65
N ILE A 242 -5.20 2.70 -5.48
CA ILE A 242 -6.48 2.01 -5.35
C ILE A 242 -7.66 2.97 -5.16
N GLU A 243 -8.87 2.46 -5.39
CA GLU A 243 -10.13 3.12 -5.06
C GLU A 243 -10.98 2.22 -4.15
N LEU A 244 -11.73 2.84 -3.24
CA LEU A 244 -12.64 2.16 -2.32
C LEU A 244 -14.10 2.53 -2.63
N PRO A 245 -15.04 1.58 -2.51
CA PRO A 245 -16.43 1.82 -2.88
C PRO A 245 -17.19 2.75 -1.90
N GLU A 246 -16.70 2.91 -0.67
CA GLU A 246 -17.26 3.82 0.33
C GLU A 246 -16.16 4.39 1.24
N LYS A 247 -16.43 5.53 1.88
CA LYS A 247 -15.53 6.13 2.88
C LYS A 247 -15.52 5.31 4.16
N ALA A 248 -14.39 5.30 4.85
CA ALA A 248 -14.20 4.65 6.14
C ALA A 248 -14.64 5.54 7.30
N ASP A 249 -15.16 4.90 8.35
CA ASP A 249 -15.34 5.50 9.66
C ASP A 249 -14.06 5.41 10.51
N VAL A 250 -13.23 4.38 10.27
CA VAL A 250 -11.99 4.15 11.01
C VAL A 250 -10.88 3.74 10.05
N LEU A 251 -9.72 4.37 10.20
CA LEU A 251 -8.46 3.94 9.61
C LEU A 251 -7.60 3.30 10.68
N ILE A 252 -7.16 2.07 10.44
CA ILE A 252 -6.19 1.37 11.28
C ILE A 252 -4.93 1.06 10.48
N SER A 253 -3.77 1.17 11.11
CA SER A 253 -2.50 0.83 10.48
C SER A 253 -1.42 0.61 11.54
N GLU A 254 -0.34 -0.05 11.14
CA GLU A 254 0.93 -0.06 11.86
C GLU A 254 2.01 0.58 10.97
N PRO A 255 2.10 1.92 10.93
CA PRO A 255 3.03 2.61 10.03
C PRO A 255 4.36 3.00 10.71
N MET A 256 4.65 2.47 11.89
CA MET A 256 5.77 2.94 12.72
C MET A 256 7.08 2.20 12.40
N GLY A 257 8.06 2.92 11.88
CA GLY A 257 9.44 2.45 11.78
C GLY A 257 10.30 2.86 12.97
N THR A 258 11.61 2.57 12.90
CA THR A 258 12.63 3.12 13.80
C THR A 258 12.49 4.65 13.90
N LEU A 259 12.59 5.21 15.12
CA LEU A 259 12.34 6.64 15.37
C LEU A 259 10.96 7.14 14.89
N LEU A 260 9.95 6.27 14.81
CA LEU A 260 8.59 6.50 14.31
C LEU A 260 8.50 6.78 12.79
N VAL A 261 9.45 7.53 12.23
CA VAL A 261 9.39 8.09 10.87
C VAL A 261 10.15 7.28 9.81
N ASN A 262 11.00 6.34 10.22
CA ASN A 262 11.72 5.48 9.28
C ASN A 262 10.73 4.71 8.38
N GLU A 263 11.18 4.30 7.19
CA GLU A 263 10.37 3.61 6.17
C GLU A 263 9.30 4.47 5.47
N ARG A 264 9.06 5.69 5.96
CA ARG A 264 8.16 6.70 5.35
C ARG A 264 6.71 6.22 5.16
N MET A 265 6.28 5.17 5.86
CA MET A 265 4.91 4.67 5.80
C MET A 265 3.87 5.64 6.39
N LEU A 266 4.30 6.59 7.23
CA LEU A 266 3.45 7.66 7.76
C LEU A 266 2.85 8.55 6.65
N GLU A 267 3.56 8.74 5.53
CA GLU A 267 3.06 9.50 4.38
C GLU A 267 1.86 8.78 3.76
N THR A 268 2.01 7.50 3.45
CA THR A 268 0.91 6.64 2.98
C THR A 268 -0.26 6.62 3.97
N TYR A 269 0.00 6.65 5.28
CA TYR A 269 -1.04 6.67 6.29
C TYR A 269 -1.88 7.97 6.28
N VAL A 270 -1.25 9.13 6.14
CA VAL A 270 -1.99 10.42 6.01
C VAL A 270 -2.64 10.58 4.64
N ILE A 271 -2.06 10.02 3.57
CA ILE A 271 -2.71 9.95 2.26
C ILE A 271 -3.99 9.12 2.36
N ALA A 272 -3.97 7.98 3.05
CA ALA A 272 -5.15 7.16 3.28
C ALA A 272 -6.23 7.93 4.06
N ARG A 273 -5.84 8.74 5.05
CA ARG A 273 -6.75 9.65 5.78
C ARG A 273 -7.46 10.58 4.82
N ASP A 274 -6.72 11.32 4.02
CA ASP A 274 -7.28 12.34 3.14
C ASP A 274 -8.17 11.72 2.05
N ARG A 275 -7.78 10.55 1.54
CA ARG A 275 -8.52 9.84 0.48
C ARG A 275 -9.70 9.03 0.97
N PHE A 276 -9.60 8.33 2.09
CA PHE A 276 -10.58 7.30 2.45
C PHE A 276 -11.31 7.55 3.77
N LEU A 277 -10.82 8.43 4.65
CA LEU A 277 -11.52 8.71 5.90
C LEU A 277 -12.68 9.69 5.70
N SER A 278 -13.78 9.44 6.41
CA SER A 278 -14.87 10.41 6.55
C SER A 278 -14.46 11.59 7.46
N PRO A 279 -15.09 12.78 7.36
CA PRO A 279 -14.69 13.97 8.13
C PRO A 279 -14.71 13.81 9.67
N ASN A 280 -15.46 12.84 10.20
CA ASN A 280 -15.52 12.52 11.63
C ASN A 280 -14.98 11.11 11.92
N GLY A 281 -14.22 10.55 10.97
CA GLY A 281 -13.63 9.25 11.13
C GLY A 281 -12.47 9.28 12.13
N LYS A 282 -12.09 8.10 12.61
CA LYS A 282 -11.02 7.93 13.59
C LYS A 282 -9.79 7.30 12.97
N MET A 283 -8.63 7.63 13.54
CA MET A 283 -7.34 7.04 13.17
C MET A 283 -6.77 6.24 14.35
N PHE A 284 -6.32 5.03 14.07
CA PHE A 284 -5.69 4.11 15.02
C PHE A 284 -4.33 3.67 14.44
N PRO A 285 -3.19 4.23 14.92
CA PRO A 285 -3.04 5.23 15.97
C PRO A 285 -3.46 6.65 15.55
N THR A 286 -3.74 7.51 16.54
CA THR A 286 -4.17 8.90 16.32
C THR A 286 -3.01 9.88 16.38
N VAL A 287 -2.09 9.67 17.32
CA VAL A 287 -0.95 10.55 17.57
C VAL A 287 0.31 9.71 17.79
N GLY A 288 1.44 10.16 17.28
CA GLY A 288 2.76 9.66 17.66
C GLY A 288 3.57 10.71 18.40
N ARG A 289 4.39 10.30 19.38
CA ARG A 289 5.35 11.18 20.04
C ARG A 289 6.73 10.60 19.93
N ILE A 290 7.65 11.36 19.34
CA ILE A 290 9.08 11.04 19.37
C ILE A 290 9.63 11.67 20.63
N HIS A 291 10.23 10.88 21.51
CA HIS A 291 10.92 11.33 22.71
C HIS A 291 12.42 11.37 22.46
N MET A 292 13.08 12.38 23.01
CA MET A 292 14.51 12.63 22.87
C MET A 292 15.09 13.06 24.20
N ALA A 293 16.25 12.51 24.57
CA ALA A 293 17.00 12.91 25.75
C ALA A 293 18.52 12.75 25.54
N PRO A 294 19.36 13.68 26.01
CA PRO A 294 20.80 13.50 25.97
C PRO A 294 21.19 12.37 26.93
N PHE A 295 22.13 11.51 26.51
CA PHE A 295 22.62 10.41 27.32
C PHE A 295 24.14 10.39 27.42
N SER A 296 24.65 9.74 28.47
CA SER A 296 26.07 9.53 28.72
C SER A 296 26.36 8.05 28.83
N ASP A 297 26.89 7.46 27.75
CA ASP A 297 27.40 6.09 27.73
C ASP A 297 28.81 6.03 27.13
N GLU A 298 29.83 5.99 28.00
CA GLU A 298 31.22 5.88 27.58
C GLU A 298 31.53 4.49 26.99
N PHE A 299 30.85 3.43 27.46
CA PHE A 299 31.09 2.08 26.94
C PHE A 299 30.65 1.97 25.49
N LEU A 300 29.43 2.43 25.17
CA LEU A 300 28.93 2.45 23.80
C LEU A 300 29.80 3.31 22.89
N PHE A 301 30.20 4.50 23.36
CA PHE A 301 31.08 5.39 22.60
C PHE A 301 32.41 4.71 22.25
N VAL A 302 33.06 4.09 23.24
CA VAL A 302 34.32 3.38 23.06
C VAL A 302 34.14 2.16 22.15
N GLU A 303 33.05 1.41 22.26
CA GLU A 303 32.77 0.29 21.36
C GLU A 303 32.69 0.74 19.90
N MET A 304 31.95 1.81 19.62
CA MET A 304 31.84 2.34 18.25
C MET A 304 33.19 2.88 17.74
N ALA A 305 33.92 3.62 18.58
CA ALA A 305 35.25 4.11 18.23
C ALA A 305 36.24 2.95 17.95
N ASN A 306 36.16 1.86 18.72
CA ASN A 306 37.03 0.70 18.57
C ASN A 306 36.84 -0.01 17.22
N LYS A 307 35.63 0.00 16.63
CA LYS A 307 35.40 -0.56 15.29
C LYS A 307 36.25 0.14 14.23
N ALA A 308 36.48 1.45 14.38
CA ALA A 308 37.33 2.22 13.48
C ALA A 308 38.83 1.91 13.64
N LEU A 309 39.27 1.42 14.81
CA LEU A 309 40.70 1.17 15.09
C LEU A 309 41.32 0.12 14.17
N PHE A 310 40.53 -0.77 13.57
CA PHE A 310 41.00 -1.69 12.52
C PHE A 310 41.76 -0.94 11.41
N TRP A 311 41.30 0.26 11.06
CA TRP A 311 41.89 1.07 10.00
C TRP A 311 43.16 1.81 10.40
N GLN A 312 43.58 1.77 11.68
CA GLN A 312 44.84 2.38 12.12
C GLN A 312 46.08 1.52 11.85
N GLN A 313 45.93 0.37 11.20
CA GLN A 313 47.03 -0.54 10.90
C GLN A 313 47.92 0.02 9.78
N GLN A 314 49.18 0.29 10.11
CA GLN A 314 50.20 0.76 9.15
C GLN A 314 50.78 -0.34 8.26
N ASN A 315 50.60 -1.61 8.63
CA ASN A 315 51.13 -2.76 7.91
C ASN A 315 50.16 -3.95 7.93
N TYR A 316 49.05 -3.79 7.23
CA TYR A 316 48.11 -4.88 6.95
C TYR A 316 48.57 -5.62 5.67
N TYR A 317 49.30 -6.72 5.85
CA TYR A 317 49.90 -7.49 4.75
C TYR A 317 50.74 -6.64 3.76
N GLY A 318 51.49 -5.67 4.27
CA GLY A 318 52.30 -4.74 3.46
C GLY A 318 51.58 -3.48 2.99
N VAL A 319 50.33 -3.25 3.44
CA VAL A 319 49.51 -2.08 3.06
C VAL A 319 49.20 -1.23 4.30
N ASP A 320 49.37 0.09 4.18
CA ASP A 320 48.94 1.06 5.19
C ASP A 320 47.45 1.39 5.01
N LEU A 321 46.62 1.06 6.02
CA LEU A 321 45.18 1.32 6.02
C LEU A 321 44.81 2.68 6.63
N THR A 322 45.75 3.36 7.29
CA THR A 322 45.51 4.61 8.03
C THR A 322 44.87 5.73 7.21
N PRO A 323 45.08 5.87 5.89
CA PRO A 323 44.40 6.90 5.10
C PRO A 323 42.87 6.81 5.12
N LEU A 324 42.30 5.64 5.44
CA LEU A 324 40.84 5.42 5.51
C LEU A 324 40.25 5.54 6.92
N TYR A 325 41.08 5.70 7.96
CA TYR A 325 40.62 5.73 9.35
C TYR A 325 39.57 6.82 9.61
N ALA A 326 39.81 8.05 9.14
CA ALA A 326 38.89 9.16 9.36
C ALA A 326 37.51 8.91 8.74
N SER A 327 37.48 8.40 7.50
CA SER A 327 36.26 8.04 6.78
C SER A 327 35.53 6.88 7.47
N ALA A 328 36.25 5.87 7.94
CA ALA A 328 35.67 4.75 8.67
C ALA A 328 35.07 5.19 10.02
N HIS A 329 35.81 6.01 10.78
CA HIS A 329 35.33 6.59 12.04
C HIS A 329 34.05 7.39 11.82
N GLN A 330 34.03 8.29 10.82
CA GLN A 330 32.81 9.03 10.47
C GLN A 330 31.67 8.08 10.07
N GLY A 331 31.96 7.05 9.29
CA GLY A 331 30.98 6.04 8.87
C GLY A 331 30.33 5.32 10.03
N TYR A 332 31.10 4.84 11.01
CA TYR A 332 30.55 4.18 12.21
C TYR A 332 29.69 5.14 13.05
N PHE A 333 30.12 6.38 13.25
CA PHE A 333 29.35 7.37 14.02
C PHE A 333 28.15 7.96 13.26
N SER A 334 28.03 7.70 11.95
CA SER A 334 26.86 8.10 11.16
C SER A 334 25.72 7.07 11.23
N GLN A 335 25.96 5.91 11.84
CA GLN A 335 24.96 4.86 11.99
C GLN A 335 24.17 5.03 13.29
N PRO A 336 22.83 5.09 13.25
CA PRO A 336 22.03 5.03 14.47
C PRO A 336 22.20 3.65 15.12
N VAL A 337 22.36 3.64 16.44
CA VAL A 337 22.41 2.41 17.23
C VAL A 337 21.00 2.11 17.74
N VAL A 338 20.49 0.91 17.41
CA VAL A 338 19.19 0.43 17.87
C VAL A 338 19.43 -0.62 18.94
N ASP A 339 19.35 -0.20 20.20
CA ASP A 339 19.49 -1.08 21.36
C ASP A 339 18.77 -0.52 22.59
N ALA A 340 18.51 -1.40 23.55
CA ALA A 340 17.99 -1.07 24.87
C ALA A 340 19.08 -0.41 25.72
N PHE A 341 18.69 0.55 26.56
CA PHE A 341 19.62 1.21 27.47
C PHE A 341 18.98 1.49 28.82
N ASP A 342 19.82 1.62 29.84
CA ASP A 342 19.36 1.94 31.19
C ASP A 342 18.94 3.42 31.28
N PRO A 343 17.71 3.75 31.72
CA PRO A 343 17.26 5.14 31.85
C PRO A 343 18.14 6.03 32.73
N ARG A 344 18.95 5.44 33.63
CA ARG A 344 19.93 6.16 34.46
C ARG A 344 21.06 6.81 33.66
N LEU A 345 21.26 6.39 32.41
CA LEU A 345 22.24 7.00 31.49
C LEU A 345 21.77 8.36 30.94
N LEU A 346 20.50 8.71 31.13
CA LEU A 346 19.96 10.00 30.68
C LEU A 346 20.52 11.15 31.54
N VAL A 347 21.02 12.19 30.86
CA VAL A 347 21.64 13.37 31.48
C VAL A 347 20.59 14.43 31.82
N ALA A 348 19.45 14.42 31.12
CA ALA A 348 18.33 15.33 31.33
C ALA A 348 17.00 14.59 31.15
N PRO A 349 15.89 15.13 31.70
CA PRO A 349 14.56 14.62 31.40
C PRO A 349 14.28 14.67 29.89
N PRO A 350 13.51 13.71 29.35
CA PRO A 350 13.16 13.71 27.94
C PRO A 350 12.25 14.88 27.59
N MET A 351 12.39 15.33 26.36
CA MET A 351 11.41 16.17 25.67
C MET A 351 10.83 15.38 24.50
N PHE A 352 9.62 15.73 24.06
CA PHE A 352 8.97 15.02 22.96
C PHE A 352 8.45 15.96 21.88
N HIS A 353 8.45 15.47 20.66
CA HIS A 353 7.83 16.08 19.50
C HIS A 353 6.57 15.30 19.13
N VAL A 354 5.46 16.01 18.94
CA VAL A 354 4.15 15.42 18.67
C VAL A 354 3.87 15.44 17.18
N ILE A 355 3.49 14.28 16.65
CA ILE A 355 3.00 14.09 15.29
C ILE A 355 1.53 13.70 15.41
N ASP A 356 0.63 14.64 15.08
CA ASP A 356 -0.82 14.39 15.04
C ASP A 356 -1.22 13.89 13.65
N PHE A 357 -1.49 12.60 13.53
CA PHE A 357 -1.85 11.98 12.24
C PHE A 357 -3.19 12.47 11.71
N THR A 358 -4.03 13.11 12.52
CA THR A 358 -5.33 13.64 12.08
C THR A 358 -5.22 14.99 11.37
N GLN A 359 -4.13 15.73 11.59
CA GLN A 359 -3.95 17.09 11.07
C GLN A 359 -2.75 17.22 10.13
N MET A 360 -1.71 16.41 10.32
CA MET A 360 -0.46 16.56 9.59
C MET A 360 -0.63 16.23 8.11
N LYS A 361 -0.07 17.07 7.24
CA LYS A 361 -0.07 16.85 5.78
C LYS A 361 1.17 16.07 5.35
N GLU A 362 1.08 15.42 4.19
CA GLU A 362 2.18 14.67 3.57
C GLU A 362 3.47 15.49 3.51
N GLU A 363 3.39 16.76 3.10
CA GLU A 363 4.57 17.60 2.87
C GLU A 363 5.34 17.92 4.15
N GLN A 364 4.69 17.82 5.31
CA GLN A 364 5.32 18.09 6.60
C GLN A 364 6.22 16.93 7.06
N PHE A 365 6.11 15.74 6.46
CA PHE A 365 7.02 14.62 6.74
C PHE A 365 8.34 14.72 5.97
N TYR A 366 8.45 15.62 4.99
CA TYR A 366 9.65 15.76 4.18
C TYR A 366 10.82 16.38 4.92
N GLU A 367 10.52 17.26 5.87
CA GLU A 367 11.50 17.92 6.73
C GLU A 367 10.87 18.14 8.10
N ILE A 368 11.42 17.47 9.12
CA ILE A 368 10.95 17.55 10.50
C ILE A 368 12.04 18.25 11.31
N ASP A 369 11.83 19.53 11.59
CA ASP A 369 12.72 20.30 12.48
C ASP A 369 12.19 20.25 13.92
N VAL A 370 13.00 19.71 14.82
CA VAL A 370 12.68 19.58 16.25
C VAL A 370 13.68 20.42 17.05
N PRO A 371 13.30 21.61 17.55
CA PRO A 371 14.19 22.42 18.36
C PRO A 371 14.42 21.75 19.74
N LEU A 372 15.66 21.39 20.02
CA LEU A 372 16.05 20.71 21.25
C LEU A 372 16.64 21.68 22.28
N LYS A 373 16.11 21.63 23.51
CA LYS A 373 16.62 22.40 24.64
C LYS A 373 16.49 21.59 25.93
N PHE A 374 17.63 21.17 26.47
CA PHE A 374 17.70 20.36 27.67
C PHE A 374 18.30 21.13 28.84
N THR A 375 17.83 20.81 30.06
CA THR A 375 18.48 21.22 31.30
C THR A 375 19.08 19.98 31.95
N ALA A 376 20.41 19.90 31.98
CA ALA A 376 21.11 18.76 32.55
C ALA A 376 20.77 18.62 34.04
N SER A 377 20.33 17.43 34.45
CA SER A 377 20.07 17.07 35.85
C SER A 377 21.33 16.59 36.56
N VAL A 378 22.31 16.12 35.78
CA VAL A 378 23.60 15.63 36.27
C VAL A 378 24.74 16.25 35.45
N CYS A 379 25.89 16.43 36.09
CA CYS A 379 27.11 16.84 35.40
C CYS A 379 27.76 15.61 34.75
N GLY A 380 28.11 15.71 33.47
CA GLY A 380 28.76 14.61 32.75
C GLY A 380 28.99 14.94 31.28
N ARG A 381 29.74 14.06 30.61
CA ARG A 381 29.94 14.13 29.16
C ARG A 381 28.69 13.60 28.46
N VAL A 382 28.14 14.38 27.54
CA VAL A 382 27.04 13.92 26.68
C VAL A 382 27.65 13.21 25.47
N HIS A 383 27.30 11.94 25.27
CA HIS A 383 27.80 11.12 24.16
C HIS A 383 26.87 11.15 22.95
N GLY A 384 25.57 11.37 23.16
CA GLY A 384 24.61 11.45 22.08
C GLY A 384 23.21 11.79 22.54
N LEU A 385 22.25 11.60 21.63
CA LEU A 385 20.82 11.74 21.88
C LEU A 385 20.17 10.35 21.82
N ALA A 386 19.51 9.96 22.89
CA ALA A 386 18.68 8.76 22.93
C ALA A 386 17.28 9.15 22.48
N CYS A 387 16.71 8.32 21.61
CA CYS A 387 15.40 8.56 21.04
C CYS A 387 14.54 7.31 21.13
N TRP A 388 13.27 7.49 21.43
CA TRP A 388 12.25 6.43 21.44
C TRP A 388 10.92 7.06 21.02
N PHE A 389 9.87 6.26 20.88
CA PHE A 389 8.56 6.82 20.57
C PHE A 389 7.45 6.10 21.28
N ASP A 390 6.32 6.78 21.37
CA ASP A 390 5.06 6.14 21.66
C ASP A 390 3.99 6.57 20.65
N VAL A 391 2.95 5.75 20.55
CA VAL A 391 1.76 6.10 19.78
C VAL A 391 0.53 5.95 20.65
N LEU A 392 -0.44 6.84 20.42
CA LEU A 392 -1.66 6.93 21.20
C LEU A 392 -2.87 6.58 20.32
N PHE A 393 -3.73 5.73 20.84
CA PHE A 393 -5.02 5.38 20.25
C PHE A 393 -6.12 6.15 20.98
N ASP A 394 -6.59 7.25 20.38
CA ASP A 394 -7.64 8.09 20.96
C ASP A 394 -9.03 7.49 20.70
N GLY A 395 -9.30 6.40 21.41
CA GLY A 395 -10.59 5.74 21.44
C GLY A 395 -11.61 6.50 22.30
N ARG A 396 -12.91 6.30 22.04
CA ARG A 396 -13.98 7.02 22.78
C ARG A 396 -14.00 6.72 24.27
N TYR A 397 -13.49 5.56 24.67
CA TYR A 397 -13.59 5.07 26.04
C TYR A 397 -12.24 5.03 26.75
N GLN A 398 -11.16 4.70 26.03
CA GLN A 398 -9.85 4.54 26.64
C GLN A 398 -8.72 4.95 25.69
N LEU A 399 -7.82 5.79 26.21
CA LEU A 399 -6.56 6.13 25.60
C LEU A 399 -5.56 4.99 25.86
N ILE A 400 -5.12 4.31 24.80
CA ILE A 400 -4.07 3.29 24.89
C ILE A 400 -2.78 3.87 24.33
N VAL A 401 -1.66 3.59 25.00
CA VAL A 401 -0.32 4.03 24.59
C VAL A 401 0.55 2.81 24.32
N ILE A 402 1.09 2.71 23.11
CA ILE A 402 2.19 1.78 22.80
C ILE A 402 3.48 2.54 23.06
N PHE A 403 4.32 2.05 23.98
CA PHE A 403 5.64 2.59 24.23
C PHE A 403 6.71 1.68 23.61
N ILE A 404 7.51 2.22 22.70
CA ILE A 404 8.63 1.52 22.08
C ILE A 404 9.92 2.26 22.46
N CYS A 405 10.45 1.90 23.62
CA CYS A 405 11.89 1.98 23.86
C CYS A 405 12.43 0.59 23.52
N CYS A 406 13.59 0.49 22.87
CA CYS A 406 14.22 -0.82 22.67
C CYS A 406 14.26 -1.50 24.05
N HIS A 407 13.48 -2.56 24.22
CA HIS A 407 13.37 -3.28 25.48
C HIS A 407 13.84 -4.69 25.17
N THR A 408 14.96 -5.08 25.75
CA THR A 408 15.37 -6.47 25.74
C THR A 408 14.48 -7.20 26.73
N ASN A 409 13.78 -8.24 26.25
CA ASN A 409 13.06 -9.17 27.12
C ASN A 409 14.05 -9.75 28.13
N GLU A 410 13.91 -9.38 29.41
CA GLU A 410 14.48 -10.11 30.54
C GLU A 410 13.83 -11.49 30.61
N ASN A 411 14.33 -12.47 29.84
CA ASN A 411 13.95 -13.87 30.00
C ASN A 411 15.07 -14.86 29.63
N ASN A 412 16.33 -14.45 29.74
CA ASN A 412 17.48 -15.36 29.74
C ASN A 412 18.36 -15.11 30.97
N MET A 413 17.81 -15.42 32.15
CA MET A 413 18.61 -15.80 33.32
C MET A 413 18.20 -17.22 33.74
N THR A 414 18.92 -18.20 33.21
CA THR A 414 19.22 -19.50 33.86
C THR A 414 20.61 -19.94 33.48
#